data_AF-A0A7V5XG06-F1
#
_entry.id   AF-A0A7V5XG06-F1
#
_cell.length_a   1.000
_cell.length_b   1.000
_cell.length_c   1.000
_cell.angle_alpha   90.00
_cell.angle_beta   90.00
_cell.angle_gamma   90.00
#
_symmetry.space_group_name_H-M   'P 1'
#
loop_
_entity.id
_entity.type
_entity.pdbx_description
1 polymer ?
#
loop_
_entity_poly.entity_id
_entity_poly.type
_entity_poly.pdbx_seq_one_letter_code
_entity_poly.pdbx_strand_id
1 'polypeptide(L)'
;MKKFITLIIIGWMIFNLIFLGINIYNFRVHQKEILLTSARETFHSILLIRKWNAIHKGVYVPVTKNTPPNPYLKDPLRDIKVSSKLTLTKINPAYMTRQLSDLFKEKKEFILELQV
;
A
#
# COMPACT_ATOMS: atom_id res chain seq x y z
N MET A 1 15.99 55.99 13.68
CA MET A 1 14.83 55.06 13.85
C MET A 1 14.60 54.17 12.64
N LYS A 2 14.34 54.70 11.43
CA LYS A 2 14.08 53.87 10.23
C LYS A 2 15.18 52.84 9.90
N LYS A 3 16.47 53.23 9.93
CA LYS A 3 17.62 52.33 9.69
C LYS A 3 17.72 51.18 10.71
N PHE A 4 17.33 51.41 11.95
CA PHE A 4 17.33 50.39 13.01
C PHE A 4 16.21 49.36 12.79
N ILE A 5 15.02 49.83 12.42
CA ILE A 5 13.89 48.95 12.06
C ILE A 5 14.25 48.10 10.84
N THR A 6 14.90 48.67 9.82
CA THR A 6 15.35 47.93 8.64
C THR A 6 16.34 46.81 8.99
N LEU A 7 17.29 47.07 9.90
CA LEU A 7 18.25 46.04 10.36
C LEU A 7 17.55 44.89 11.11
N ILE A 8 16.55 45.19 11.93
CA ILE A 8 15.76 44.16 12.63
C ILE A 8 15.01 43.28 11.63
N ILE A 9 14.39 43.87 10.61
CA ILE A 9 13.66 43.12 9.59
C ILE A 9 14.61 42.21 8.80
N ILE A 10 15.78 42.71 8.42
CA ILE A 10 16.80 41.91 7.73
C ILE A 10 17.27 40.75 8.62
N GLY A 11 17.55 41.01 9.89
CA GLY A 11 17.94 39.97 10.85
C GLY A 11 16.88 38.89 10.99
N TRP A 12 15.61 39.29 11.09
CA TRP A 12 14.48 38.36 11.16
C TRP A 12 14.33 37.51 9.88
N MET A 13 14.52 38.11 8.70
CA MET A 13 14.49 37.37 7.43
C MET A 13 15.63 36.35 7.34
N ILE A 14 16.84 36.74 7.73
CA ILE A 14 18.01 35.83 7.74
C ILE A 14 17.77 34.67 8.71
N PHE A 15 17.25 34.95 9.90
CA PHE A 15 16.90 33.91 10.88
C PHE A 15 15.90 32.89 10.30
N ASN A 16 14.83 33.35 9.65
CA ASN A 16 13.86 32.47 9.02
C ASN A 16 14.47 31.66 7.87
N LEU A 17 15.36 32.25 7.06
CA LEU A 17 16.07 31.53 5.99
C LEU A 17 16.95 30.41 6.54
N ILE A 18 17.73 30.70 7.59
CA ILE A 18 18.59 29.71 8.25
C ILE A 18 17.74 28.59 8.85
N PHE A 19 16.66 28.95 9.56
CA PHE A 19 15.75 28.00 10.16
C PHE A 19 15.08 27.09 9.11
N LEU A 20 14.64 27.67 7.98
CA LEU A 20 14.08 26.91 6.86
C LEU A 20 15.11 25.92 6.28
N GLY A 21 16.37 26.36 6.11
CA GLY A 21 17.45 25.49 5.64
C GLY A 21 17.69 24.29 6.54
N ILE A 22 17.71 24.51 7.86
CA ILE A 22 17.85 23.43 8.86
C ILE A 22 16.67 22.47 8.78
N ASN A 23 15.43 22.98 8.65
CA ASN A 23 14.25 22.14 8.53
C ASN A 23 14.30 21.25 7.28
N ILE A 24 14.68 21.80 6.13
CA ILE A 24 14.80 21.03 4.88
C ILE A 24 15.89 19.95 5.02
N TYR A 25 17.02 20.28 5.64
CA TYR A 25 18.08 19.31 5.90
C TYR A 25 17.60 18.17 6.80
N ASN A 26 16.98 18.51 7.93
CA ASN A 26 16.45 17.52 8.88
C ASN A 26 15.37 16.64 8.22
N PHE A 27 14.49 17.22 7.42
CA PHE A 27 13.45 16.49 6.70
C PHE A 27 14.04 15.47 5.72
N ARG A 28 15.08 15.85 4.97
CA ARG A 28 15.76 14.94 4.02
C ARG A 28 16.43 13.76 4.73
N VAL A 29 17.03 13.99 5.90
CA VAL A 29 17.70 12.93 6.67
C VAL A 29 16.69 11.89 7.16
N HIS A 30 15.50 12.31 7.61
CA HIS A 30 14.50 11.40 8.21
C HIS A 30 13.56 10.74 7.18
N GLN A 31 13.43 11.28 5.98
CA GLN A 31 12.56 10.72 4.93
C GLN A 31 12.85 9.24 4.62
N LYS A 32 14.13 8.85 4.59
CA LYS A 32 14.51 7.47 4.25
C LYS A 32 14.02 6.47 5.29
N GLU A 33 14.12 6.81 6.57
CA GLU A 33 13.69 5.93 7.64
C GLU A 33 12.17 5.77 7.67
N ILE A 34 11.44 6.85 7.44
CA ILE A 34 9.97 6.84 7.33
C ILE A 34 9.56 5.94 6.17
N LEU A 35 10.14 6.12 4.98
CA LEU A 35 9.82 5.30 3.81
C LEU A 35 10.13 3.81 4.02
N LEU A 36 11.30 3.50 4.61
CA LEU A 36 11.68 2.12 4.91
C LEU A 36 10.75 1.47 5.92
N THR A 37 10.35 2.21 6.95
CA THR A 37 9.42 1.73 7.97
C THR A 37 8.05 1.46 7.35
N SER A 38 7.49 2.41 6.60
CA SER A 38 6.22 2.24 5.90
C SER A 38 6.23 1.07 4.91
N ALA A 39 7.34 0.86 4.18
CA ALA A 39 7.50 -0.27 3.27
C ALA A 39 7.52 -1.61 4.02
N ARG A 40 8.19 -1.68 5.18
CA ARG A 40 8.20 -2.87 6.04
C ARG A 40 6.80 -3.17 6.58
N GLU A 41 6.10 -2.18 7.12
CA GLU A 41 4.74 -2.37 7.65
C GLU A 41 3.75 -2.84 6.57
N THR A 42 3.85 -2.26 5.37
CA THR A 42 3.03 -2.69 4.22
C THR A 42 3.35 -4.13 3.83
N PHE A 43 4.64 -4.49 3.75
CA PHE A 43 5.05 -5.85 3.45
C PHE A 43 4.58 -6.85 4.51
N HIS A 44 4.71 -6.51 5.81
CA HIS A 44 4.20 -7.30 6.91
C HIS A 44 2.68 -7.51 6.83
N SER A 45 1.92 -6.48 6.46
CA SER A 45 0.47 -6.57 6.24
C SER A 45 0.14 -7.55 5.10
N ILE A 46 0.85 -7.48 3.98
CA ILE A 46 0.68 -8.43 2.86
C ILE A 46 1.00 -9.86 3.30
N LEU A 47 2.06 -10.06 4.08
CA LEU A 47 2.40 -11.38 4.63
C LEU A 47 1.31 -11.91 5.57
N LEU A 48 0.73 -11.06 6.42
CA LEU A 48 -0.34 -11.45 7.33
C LEU A 48 -1.60 -11.87 6.57
N ILE A 49 -2.00 -11.11 5.56
CA ILE A 49 -3.16 -11.43 4.70
C ILE A 49 -2.90 -12.73 3.92
N ARG A 50 -1.69 -12.91 3.39
CA ARG A 50 -1.29 -14.14 2.70
C ARG A 50 -1.34 -15.35 3.63
N LYS A 51 -0.86 -15.20 4.86
CA LYS A 51 -0.93 -16.24 5.89
C LYS A 51 -2.38 -16.55 6.26
N TRP A 52 -3.22 -15.53 6.45
CA TRP A 52 -4.65 -15.71 6.71
C TRP A 52 -5.34 -16.52 5.60
N ASN A 53 -5.11 -16.17 4.33
CA ASN A 53 -5.65 -16.94 3.20
C ASN A 53 -5.17 -18.41 3.23
N ALA A 54 -3.90 -18.64 3.58
CA ALA A 54 -3.34 -19.98 3.67
C ALA A 54 -3.97 -20.83 4.79
N ILE A 55 -4.26 -20.22 5.95
CA ILE A 55 -4.93 -20.88 7.09
C ILE A 55 -6.30 -21.43 6.67
N HIS A 56 -7.04 -20.67 5.85
CA HIS A 56 -8.33 -21.09 5.31
C HIS A 56 -8.25 -22.04 4.11
N LYS A 57 -7.03 -22.43 3.69
CA LYS A 57 -6.77 -23.23 2.49
C LYS A 57 -7.30 -22.58 1.20
N GLY A 58 -7.32 -21.26 1.18
CA GLY A 58 -7.89 -20.44 0.11
C GLY A 58 -9.32 -20.00 0.39
N VAL A 59 -9.75 -18.98 -0.35
CA VAL A 59 -11.07 -18.36 -0.20
C VAL A 59 -11.80 -18.40 -1.54
N TYR A 60 -13.10 -18.68 -1.51
CA TYR A 60 -13.92 -18.70 -2.72
C TYR A 60 -14.48 -17.34 -3.05
N VAL A 61 -14.37 -16.93 -4.31
CA VAL A 61 -14.96 -15.70 -4.82
C VAL A 61 -15.68 -15.94 -6.14
N PRO A 62 -16.65 -15.10 -6.52
CA PRO A 62 -17.33 -15.23 -7.82
C PRO A 62 -16.35 -15.15 -8.99
N VAL A 63 -16.57 -16.02 -9.98
CA VAL A 63 -15.86 -15.95 -11.26
C VAL A 63 -16.28 -14.68 -11.99
N THR A 64 -15.31 -13.85 -12.35
CA THR A 64 -15.52 -12.62 -13.12
C THR A 64 -14.42 -12.48 -14.18
N LYS A 65 -14.54 -11.51 -15.09
CA LYS A 65 -13.48 -11.18 -16.06
C LYS A 65 -12.14 -10.86 -15.37
N ASN A 66 -12.19 -10.23 -14.20
CA ASN A 66 -11.02 -9.82 -13.44
C ASN A 66 -10.52 -10.93 -12.48
N THR A 67 -11.34 -11.96 -12.26
CA THR A 67 -11.00 -13.13 -11.42
C THR A 67 -11.42 -14.41 -12.13
N PRO A 68 -10.71 -14.79 -13.22
CA PRO A 68 -10.92 -16.07 -13.86
C PRO A 68 -10.42 -17.21 -12.94
N PRO A 69 -10.89 -18.45 -13.12
CA PRO A 69 -10.34 -19.62 -12.44
C PRO A 69 -8.84 -19.77 -12.68
N ASN A 70 -8.07 -20.08 -11.63
CA ASN A 70 -6.62 -20.26 -11.77
C ASN A 70 -6.30 -21.61 -12.46
N PRO A 71 -5.79 -21.62 -13.71
CA PRO A 71 -5.50 -22.86 -14.43
C PRO A 71 -4.36 -23.66 -13.79
N TYR A 72 -3.50 -23.00 -12.99
CA TYR A 72 -2.36 -23.63 -12.32
C TYR A 72 -2.71 -24.23 -10.95
N LEU A 73 -3.93 -23.98 -10.44
CA LEU A 73 -4.37 -24.56 -9.17
C LEU A 73 -4.95 -25.95 -9.42
N LYS A 74 -4.16 -26.98 -9.10
CA LYS A 74 -4.58 -28.38 -9.13
C LYS A 74 -5.32 -28.72 -7.84
N ASP A 75 -6.62 -28.42 -7.82
CA ASP A 75 -7.52 -28.70 -6.70
C ASP A 75 -8.88 -29.15 -7.25
N PRO A 76 -9.39 -30.35 -6.88
CA PRO A 76 -10.71 -30.80 -7.32
C PRO A 76 -11.84 -29.85 -6.92
N LEU A 77 -11.69 -29.16 -5.80
CA LEU A 77 -12.63 -28.15 -5.31
C LEU A 77 -12.21 -26.74 -5.73
N ARG A 78 -11.42 -26.57 -6.80
CA ARG A 78 -11.03 -25.24 -7.30
C ARG A 78 -12.26 -24.39 -7.63
N ASP A 79 -13.19 -24.96 -8.38
CA ASP A 79 -14.40 -24.26 -8.84
C ASP A 79 -15.63 -24.95 -8.29
N ILE A 80 -16.55 -24.18 -7.73
CA ILE A 80 -17.82 -24.67 -7.17
C ILE A 80 -18.95 -23.99 -7.91
N LYS A 81 -19.81 -24.78 -8.56
CA LYS A 81 -21.04 -24.29 -9.17
C LYS A 81 -22.14 -24.25 -8.10
N VAL A 82 -22.52 -23.05 -7.68
CA VAL A 82 -23.56 -22.84 -6.67
C VAL A 82 -24.95 -22.79 -7.31
N SER A 83 -25.06 -22.18 -8.50
CA SER A 83 -26.30 -22.12 -9.27
C SER A 83 -26.02 -21.98 -10.77
N SER A 84 -27.06 -21.84 -11.60
CA SER A 84 -26.92 -21.56 -13.04
C SER A 84 -26.23 -20.22 -13.32
N LYS A 85 -26.28 -19.27 -12.38
CA LYS A 85 -25.73 -17.91 -12.53
C LYS A 85 -24.50 -17.64 -11.66
N LEU A 86 -24.17 -18.53 -10.73
CA LEU A 86 -23.08 -18.33 -9.77
C LEU A 86 -22.13 -19.52 -9.77
N THR A 87 -20.89 -19.23 -10.18
CA THR A 87 -19.74 -20.12 -10.02
C THR A 87 -18.71 -19.39 -9.17
N LEU A 88 -18.21 -20.08 -8.16
CA LEU A 88 -17.12 -19.60 -7.32
C LEU A 88 -15.81 -20.27 -7.74
N THR A 89 -14.71 -19.54 -7.67
CA THR A 89 -13.36 -20.07 -7.84
C THR A 89 -12.51 -19.81 -6.61
N LYS A 90 -11.61 -20.73 -6.29
CA LYS A 90 -10.74 -20.68 -5.13
C LYS A 90 -9.53 -19.81 -5.40
N ILE A 91 -9.37 -18.78 -4.58
CA ILE A 91 -8.16 -17.96 -4.48
C ILE A 91 -7.27 -18.52 -3.38
N ASN A 92 -6.19 -19.17 -3.79
CA ASN A 92 -5.11 -19.57 -2.89
C ASN A 92 -4.10 -18.42 -2.68
N PRO A 93 -3.15 -18.55 -1.73
CA PRO A 93 -2.22 -17.46 -1.40
C PRO A 93 -1.36 -17.00 -2.59
N ALA A 94 -0.98 -17.94 -3.47
CA ALA A 94 -0.21 -17.63 -4.67
C ALA A 94 -1.02 -16.80 -5.68
N TYR A 95 -2.27 -17.19 -5.93
CA TYR A 95 -3.14 -16.49 -6.87
C TYR A 95 -3.52 -15.11 -6.35
N MET A 96 -3.81 -15.00 -5.05
CA MET A 96 -4.06 -13.72 -4.37
C MET A 96 -2.89 -12.75 -4.57
N THR A 97 -1.65 -13.17 -4.32
CA THR A 97 -0.48 -12.29 -4.49
C THR A 97 -0.31 -11.83 -5.94
N ARG A 98 -0.62 -12.69 -6.92
CA ARG A 98 -0.63 -12.30 -8.34
C ARG A 98 -1.68 -11.23 -8.62
N GLN A 99 -2.92 -11.43 -8.16
CA GLN A 99 -3.99 -10.45 -8.37
C GLN A 99 -3.69 -9.11 -7.69
N LEU A 100 -3.16 -9.14 -6.46
CA LEU A 100 -2.69 -7.91 -5.80
C LEU A 100 -1.59 -7.23 -6.61
N SER A 101 -0.61 -7.98 -7.12
CA SER A 101 0.45 -7.40 -7.97
C SER A 101 -0.08 -6.78 -9.25
N ASP A 102 -1.13 -7.34 -9.85
CA ASP A 102 -1.74 -6.79 -11.05
C ASP A 102 -2.52 -5.50 -10.72
N LEU A 103 -3.25 -5.47 -9.59
CA LEU A 103 -3.88 -4.25 -9.08
C LEU A 103 -2.88 -3.13 -8.74
N PHE A 104 -1.73 -3.49 -8.17
CA PHE A 104 -0.64 -2.54 -7.90
C PHE A 104 -0.02 -1.94 -9.17
N LYS A 105 -0.06 -2.66 -10.31
CA LYS A 105 0.38 -2.09 -11.59
C LYS A 105 -0.64 -1.11 -12.15
N GLU A 106 -1.92 -1.34 -11.90
CA GLU A 106 -3.01 -0.48 -12.38
C GLU A 106 -3.18 0.80 -11.53
N LYS A 107 -2.96 0.72 -10.21
CA LYS A 107 -3.08 1.87 -9.30
C LYS A 107 -1.72 2.49 -8.96
N LYS A 108 -1.61 3.81 -9.18
CA LYS A 108 -0.45 4.62 -8.79
C LYS A 108 -0.32 4.87 -7.28
N GLU A 109 -1.42 4.73 -6.54
CA GLU A 109 -1.48 4.92 -5.09
C GLU A 109 -2.29 3.78 -4.44
N PHE A 110 -1.70 3.16 -3.42
CA PHE A 110 -2.33 2.14 -2.61
C PHE A 110 -2.68 2.74 -1.26
N ILE A 111 -3.97 2.97 -1.02
CA ILE A 111 -4.52 3.37 0.27
C ILE A 111 -5.38 2.21 0.75
N LEU A 112 -4.99 1.60 1.87
CA LEU A 112 -5.84 0.66 2.61
C LEU A 112 -6.89 1.46 3.37
N GLU A 113 -8.01 1.77 2.73
CA GLU A 113 -9.21 2.18 3.47
C GLU A 113 -9.80 0.94 4.11
N LEU A 114 -9.38 0.66 5.35
CA LEU A 114 -10.08 -0.28 6.21
C LEU A 114 -11.34 0.43 6.71
N GLN A 115 -12.45 0.25 6.00
CA GLN A 115 -13.77 0.56 6.56
C GLN A 115 -14.07 -0.50 7.62
N VAL A 116 -13.97 -0.11 8.89
CA VAL A 116 -14.46 -0.87 10.05
C VAL A 116 -15.82 -0.30 10.43
#